data_AF-A0A2G9S654-F1
#
_entry.id   AF-A0A2G9S654-F1
#
_cell.length_a   1.000
_cell.length_b   1.000
_cell.length_c   1.000
_cell.angle_alpha   90.00
_cell.angle_beta   90.00
_cell.angle_gamma   90.00
#
_symmetry.space_group_name_H-M   'P 1'
#
loop_
_entity.id
_entity.type
_entity.pdbx_description
1 polymer ?
#
loop_
_entity_poly.entity_id
_entity_poly.type
_entity_poly.pdbx_seq_one_letter_code
_entity_poly.pdbx_strand_id
1 'polypeptide(L)'
;NAMQIVGFMEHETQSVLELVAAVLKLGNIEFKPESRVNGLDESKIKDKNELKEICELIGIDQSVLERAFSFRTVEAKQEKVSTTLNVSQAYYARDALAKNMYSRLFSWLVNRINESIKVRHFFYLFF
;
A
#
# COMPACT_ATOMS: atom_id res chain seq x y z
N ASN A 1 -22.68 8.32 -12.12
CA ASN A 1 -21.23 8.14 -12.35
C ASN A 1 -20.95 6.79 -13.01
N ALA A 2 -19.88 6.66 -13.81
CA ALA A 2 -19.58 5.44 -14.56
C ALA A 2 -19.39 4.19 -13.68
N MET A 3 -18.71 4.29 -12.54
CA MET A 3 -18.53 3.14 -11.62
C MET A 3 -19.87 2.59 -11.10
N GLN A 4 -20.83 3.47 -10.77
CA GLN A 4 -22.17 3.05 -10.34
C GLN A 4 -22.93 2.32 -11.46
N ILE A 5 -22.76 2.75 -12.72
CA ILE A 5 -23.37 2.10 -13.89
C ILE A 5 -22.85 0.67 -14.06
N VAL A 6 -21.57 0.44 -13.74
CA VAL A 6 -20.92 -0.88 -13.81
C VAL A 6 -21.19 -1.72 -12.55
N GLY A 7 -21.99 -1.21 -11.60
CA GLY A 7 -22.47 -1.95 -10.43
C GLY A 7 -21.60 -1.82 -9.18
N PHE A 8 -20.71 -0.82 -9.10
CA PHE A 8 -19.96 -0.53 -7.88
C PHE A 8 -20.87 0.10 -6.83
N MET A 9 -20.73 -0.37 -5.59
CA MET A 9 -21.39 0.25 -4.45
C MET A 9 -20.67 1.55 -4.07
N GLU A 10 -21.37 2.42 -3.33
CA GLU A 10 -20.81 3.70 -2.89
C GLU A 10 -19.58 3.50 -1.99
N HIS A 11 -19.65 2.57 -1.03
CA HIS A 11 -18.52 2.24 -0.17
C HIS A 11 -17.33 1.69 -0.95
N GLU A 12 -17.56 0.91 -2.01
CA GLU A 12 -16.48 0.41 -2.88
C GLU A 12 -15.81 1.55 -3.63
N THR A 13 -16.60 2.48 -4.15
CA THR A 13 -16.08 3.68 -4.83
C THR A 13 -15.24 4.51 -3.86
N GLN A 14 -15.74 4.70 -2.64
CA GLN A 14 -15.03 5.41 -1.58
C GLN A 14 -13.69 4.73 -1.24
N SER A 15 -13.68 3.41 -1.03
CA SER A 15 -12.43 2.67 -0.75
C SER A 15 -11.44 2.72 -1.90
N VAL A 16 -11.90 2.73 -3.16
CA VAL A 16 -11.03 2.95 -4.32
C VAL A 16 -10.38 4.33 -4.27
N LEU A 17 -11.15 5.37 -3.98
CA LEU A 17 -10.64 6.73 -3.87
C LEU A 17 -9.68 6.90 -2.70
N GLU A 18 -9.97 6.29 -1.55
CA GLU A 18 -9.08 6.26 -0.37
C GLU A 18 -7.74 5.60 -0.71
N LEU A 19 -7.74 4.47 -1.41
CA LEU A 19 -6.51 3.81 -1.85
C LEU A 19 -5.72 4.65 -2.87
N VAL A 20 -6.39 5.33 -3.81
CA VAL A 20 -5.73 6.26 -4.73
C VAL A 20 -5.12 7.43 -3.97
N ALA A 21 -5.85 8.01 -3.02
CA ALA A 21 -5.35 9.09 -2.17
C ALA A 21 -4.13 8.65 -1.35
N ALA A 22 -4.16 7.44 -0.77
CA ALA A 22 -3.02 6.87 -0.05
C ALA A 22 -1.79 6.68 -0.97
N VAL A 23 -1.97 6.19 -2.20
CA VAL A 23 -0.87 6.07 -3.18
C VAL A 23 -0.26 7.43 -3.53
N LEU A 24 -1.08 8.47 -3.70
CA LEU A 24 -0.59 9.82 -3.97
C LEU A 24 0.17 10.39 -2.77
N LYS A 25 -0.40 10.28 -1.57
CA LYS A 25 0.22 10.75 -0.32
C LYS A 25 1.52 10.03 0.00
N LEU A 26 1.64 8.74 -0.31
CA LEU A 26 2.90 8.01 -0.19
C LEU A 26 4.02 8.70 -0.97
N GLY A 27 3.73 9.31 -2.12
CA GLY A 27 4.71 10.06 -2.92
C GLY A 27 5.32 11.28 -2.21
N ASN A 28 4.61 11.85 -1.24
CA ASN A 28 5.05 13.01 -0.44
C ASN A 28 5.98 12.63 0.72
N ILE A 29 6.11 11.34 1.05
CA ILE A 29 7.01 10.90 2.12
C ILE A 29 8.46 11.14 1.69
N GLU A 30 9.18 11.91 2.49
CA GLU A 30 10.62 12.15 2.33
C GLU A 30 11.43 11.53 3.47
N PHE A 31 12.65 11.13 3.14
CA PHE A 31 13.60 10.54 4.09
C PHE A 31 14.83 11.42 4.25
N LYS A 32 15.44 11.38 5.44
CA LYS A 32 16.73 12.01 5.75
C LYS A 32 17.67 10.98 6.38
N PRO A 33 18.99 11.14 6.22
CA PRO A 33 19.95 10.29 6.91
C PRO A 33 19.88 10.54 8.42
N GLU A 34 20.05 9.48 9.20
CA GLU A 34 20.21 9.55 10.66
C GLU A 34 21.51 8.83 11.02
N SER A 35 22.53 9.58 11.44
CA SER A 35 23.79 9.00 11.91
C SER A 35 23.65 8.55 13.35
N ARG A 36 23.99 7.28 13.59
CA ARG A 36 24.21 6.74 14.94
C ARG A 36 25.70 6.50 15.19
N VAL A 37 26.06 6.47 16.49
CA VAL A 37 27.43 6.29 16.98
C VAL A 37 28.08 4.96 16.52
N ASN A 38 27.27 3.99 16.10
CA ASN A 38 27.67 2.67 15.62
C ASN A 38 28.07 2.64 14.12
N GLY A 39 28.05 3.78 13.41
CA GLY A 39 28.54 3.88 12.02
C GLY A 39 27.64 3.25 10.96
N LEU A 40 26.40 2.87 11.31
CA LEU A 40 25.41 2.36 10.37
C LEU A 40 24.61 3.52 9.76
N ASP A 41 24.48 3.52 8.43
CA ASP A 41 23.62 4.48 7.71
C ASP A 41 22.16 4.13 7.89
N GLU A 42 21.42 4.96 8.62
CA GLU A 42 19.97 4.81 8.83
C GLU A 42 19.19 5.91 8.12
N SER A 43 17.91 5.62 7.88
CA SER A 43 16.94 6.57 7.33
C SER A 43 15.86 6.90 8.36
N LYS A 44 15.43 8.16 8.34
CA LYS A 44 14.30 8.64 9.12
C LYS A 44 13.33 9.40 8.23
N ILE A 45 12.04 9.25 8.47
CA ILE A 45 11.01 10.07 7.83
C ILE A 45 11.17 11.53 8.29
N LYS A 46 11.11 12.48 7.33
CA LYS A 46 11.24 13.92 7.61
C LYS A 46 10.03 14.50 8.32
N ASP A 47 8.84 14.24 7.77
CA ASP A 47 7.55 14.70 8.31
C ASP A 47 6.62 13.50 8.56
N LYS A 48 6.13 13.39 9.79
CA LYS A 48 5.22 12.32 10.21
C LYS A 48 3.74 12.63 9.96
N ASN A 49 3.39 13.86 9.57
CA ASN A 49 2.01 14.24 9.27
C ASN A 49 1.45 13.45 8.09
N GLU A 50 2.18 13.42 6.96
CA GLU A 50 1.78 12.63 5.78
C GLU A 50 1.65 11.14 6.13
N LEU A 51 2.59 10.61 6.91
CA LEU A 51 2.52 9.23 7.38
C LEU A 51 1.26 8.96 8.20
N LYS A 52 0.91 9.87 9.11
CA LYS A 52 -0.28 9.76 9.96
C LYS A 52 -1.56 9.77 9.12
N GLU A 53 -1.70 10.71 8.20
CA GLU A 53 -2.87 10.81 7.32
C GLU A 53 -3.03 9.56 6.43
N ILE A 54 -1.93 9.03 5.91
CA ILE A 54 -1.95 7.75 5.15
C ILE A 54 -2.44 6.62 6.04
N CYS A 55 -1.93 6.52 7.27
CA CYS A 55 -2.29 5.47 8.23
C CYS A 55 -3.77 5.53 8.63
N GLU A 56 -4.31 6.72 8.82
CA GLU A 56 -5.73 6.94 9.08
C GLU A 56 -6.61 6.52 7.89
N LEU A 57 -6.19 6.81 6.65
CA LEU A 57 -6.91 6.42 5.43
C LEU A 57 -6.95 4.90 5.22
N ILE A 58 -5.86 4.20 5.48
CA ILE A 58 -5.76 2.74 5.20
C ILE A 58 -5.96 1.86 6.44
N GLY A 59 -6.18 2.46 7.61
CA GLY A 59 -6.44 1.75 8.87
C GLY A 59 -5.23 0.96 9.40
N ILE A 60 -4.01 1.48 9.22
CA ILE A 60 -2.76 0.83 9.68
C ILE A 60 -2.15 1.63 10.82
N ASP A 61 -1.51 0.96 11.78
CA ASP A 61 -0.76 1.63 12.84
C ASP A 61 0.48 2.36 12.28
N GLN A 62 0.65 3.62 12.66
CA GLN A 62 1.74 4.47 12.19
C GLN A 62 3.13 3.87 12.47
N SER A 63 3.31 3.23 13.62
CA SER A 63 4.59 2.61 14.00
C SER A 63 4.96 1.43 13.11
N VAL A 64 3.96 0.71 12.59
CA VAL A 64 4.17 -0.42 11.67
C VAL A 64 4.66 0.09 10.32
N LEU A 65 3.99 1.12 9.78
CA LEU A 65 4.39 1.69 8.48
C LEU A 65 5.73 2.44 8.56
N GLU A 66 5.98 3.17 9.65
CA GLU A 66 7.28 3.80 9.91
C GLU A 66 8.39 2.74 9.96
N ARG A 67 8.19 1.65 10.70
CA ARG A 67 9.17 0.56 10.78
C ARG A 67 9.40 -0.08 9.41
N ALA A 68 8.36 -0.25 8.60
CA ALA A 68 8.48 -0.84 7.26
C ALA A 68 9.35 0.00 6.31
N PHE A 69 9.44 1.32 6.50
CA PHE A 69 10.33 2.18 5.71
C PHE A 69 11.74 2.34 6.26
N SER A 70 11.95 2.05 7.56
CA SER A 70 13.27 2.19 8.20
C SER A 70 13.98 0.86 8.42
N PHE A 71 13.29 -0.28 8.36
CA PHE A 71 13.85 -1.59 8.68
C PHE A 71 13.42 -2.66 7.67
N ARG A 72 14.35 -3.55 7.35
CA ARG A 72 14.09 -4.82 6.67
C ARG A 72 14.27 -5.96 7.67
N THR A 73 13.22 -6.76 7.86
CA THR A 73 13.30 -7.99 8.65
C THR A 73 13.49 -9.19 7.73
N VAL A 74 14.49 -10.00 8.02
CA VAL A 74 14.75 -11.29 7.36
C VAL A 74 14.55 -12.39 8.39
N GLU A 75 13.72 -13.38 8.04
CA GLU A 75 13.52 -14.59 8.83
C GLU A 75 14.45 -15.69 8.33
N ALA A 76 15.34 -16.17 9.20
CA ALA A 76 16.28 -17.24 8.88
C ALA A 76 16.17 -18.37 9.90
N LYS A 77 15.67 -19.52 9.45
CA LYS A 77 15.50 -20.82 10.16
C LYS A 77 14.65 -20.78 11.45
N GLN A 78 14.86 -19.83 12.35
CA GLN A 78 14.09 -19.57 13.57
C GLN A 78 14.32 -18.15 14.16
N GLU A 79 15.18 -17.32 13.57
CA GLU A 79 15.50 -15.99 14.07
C GLU A 79 14.97 -14.89 13.14
N LYS A 80 14.45 -13.81 13.73
CA LYS A 80 14.10 -12.57 13.03
C LYS A 80 15.24 -11.58 13.17
N VAL A 81 16.00 -11.37 12.11
CA VAL A 81 17.05 -10.35 12.07
C VAL A 81 16.49 -9.12 11.39
N SER A 82 16.55 -7.97 12.05
CA SER A 82 16.14 -6.69 11.46
C SER A 82 17.37 -5.82 11.21
N THR A 83 17.50 -5.33 9.97
CA THR A 83 18.56 -4.43 9.55
C THR A 83 17.96 -3.09 9.16
N THR A 84 18.64 -2.01 9.48
CA THR A 84 18.22 -0.65 9.12
C THR A 84 18.36 -0.42 7.62
N LEU A 85 17.51 0.47 7.09
CA LEU A 85 17.55 0.91 5.71
C LEU A 85 18.20 2.28 5.61
N ASN A 86 19.11 2.45 4.66
CA ASN A 86 19.60 3.77 4.29
C ASN A 86 18.54 4.55 3.49
N VAL A 87 18.77 5.84 3.26
CA VAL A 87 17.82 6.75 2.60
C VAL A 87 17.37 6.23 1.23
N SER A 88 18.31 5.77 0.40
CA SER A 88 17.99 5.24 -0.93
C SER A 88 17.10 4.01 -0.85
N GLN A 89 17.40 3.09 0.06
CA GLN A 89 16.58 1.88 0.29
C GLN A 89 15.17 2.22 0.80
N ALA A 90 15.04 3.23 1.66
CA ALA A 90 13.75 3.70 2.14
C ALA A 90 12.88 4.29 1.01
N TYR A 91 13.49 5.07 0.10
CA TYR A 91 12.81 5.53 -1.12
C TYR A 91 12.36 4.36 -2.01
N TYR A 92 13.22 3.36 -2.21
CA TYR A 92 12.83 2.15 -2.95
C TYR A 92 11.65 1.42 -2.28
N ALA A 93 11.65 1.31 -0.95
CA ALA A 93 10.56 0.67 -0.20
C ALA A 93 9.23 1.44 -0.36
N ARG A 94 9.27 2.78 -0.25
CA ARG A 94 8.12 3.68 -0.49
C ARG A 94 7.55 3.49 -1.90
N ASP A 95 8.41 3.57 -2.91
CA ASP A 95 7.99 3.46 -4.31
C ASP A 95 7.47 2.06 -4.64
N ALA A 96 8.09 1.02 -4.08
CA ALA A 96 7.62 -0.34 -4.22
C ALA A 96 6.22 -0.50 -3.59
N LEU A 97 5.99 0.04 -2.39
CA LEU A 97 4.69 -0.01 -1.73
C LEU A 97 3.63 0.69 -2.59
N ALA A 98 3.88 1.93 -3.03
CA ALA A 98 2.95 2.70 -3.85
C ALA A 98 2.59 1.97 -5.16
N LYS A 99 3.60 1.44 -5.87
CA LYS A 99 3.40 0.66 -7.10
C LYS A 99 2.58 -0.61 -6.86
N ASN A 100 2.90 -1.36 -5.80
CA ASN A 100 2.19 -2.60 -5.47
C ASN A 100 0.74 -2.33 -5.05
N MET A 101 0.48 -1.27 -4.27
CA MET A 101 -0.87 -0.86 -3.89
C MET A 101 -1.70 -0.52 -5.13
N TYR A 102 -1.18 0.33 -6.01
CA TYR A 102 -1.87 0.70 -7.24
C TYR A 102 -2.11 -0.51 -8.16
N SER A 103 -1.10 -1.35 -8.35
CA SER A 103 -1.20 -2.56 -9.18
C SER A 103 -2.28 -3.52 -8.68
N ARG A 104 -2.34 -3.75 -7.35
CA ARG A 104 -3.39 -4.57 -6.73
C ARG A 104 -4.77 -3.95 -6.84
N LEU A 105 -4.89 -2.64 -6.63
CA LEU A 105 -6.14 -1.89 -6.81
C LEU A 105 -6.65 -2.02 -8.25
N PHE A 106 -5.78 -1.79 -9.23
CA PHE A 106 -6.14 -1.91 -10.64
C PHE A 106 -6.59 -3.33 -10.99
N SER A 107 -5.86 -4.34 -10.52
CA SER A 107 -6.23 -5.75 -10.72
C SER A 107 -7.58 -6.08 -10.10
N TRP A 108 -7.85 -5.56 -8.90
CA TRP A 108 -9.15 -5.70 -8.24
C TRP A 108 -10.27 -5.00 -9.04
N LEU A 109 -10.06 -3.78 -9.53
CA LEU A 109 -11.03 -3.07 -10.37
C LEU A 109 -11.39 -3.88 -11.62
N VAL A 110 -10.39 -4.40 -12.33
CA VAL A 110 -10.61 -5.26 -13.51
C VAL A 110 -11.43 -6.50 -13.13
N ASN A 111 -11.11 -7.17 -12.02
CA ASN A 111 -11.86 -8.33 -11.56
C ASN A 111 -13.32 -7.98 -11.22
N ARG A 112 -13.57 -6.87 -10.51
CA ARG A 112 -14.93 -6.43 -10.16
C ARG A 112 -15.77 -6.08 -11.39
N ILE A 113 -15.16 -5.43 -12.39
CA ILE A 113 -15.82 -5.16 -13.68
C ILE A 113 -16.12 -6.46 -14.42
N ASN A 114 -15.17 -7.40 -14.45
CA ASN A 114 -15.37 -8.69 -15.10
C ASN A 114 -16.49 -9.50 -14.42
N GLU A 115 -16.63 -9.41 -13.10
CA GLU A 115 -17.72 -10.04 -12.35
C GLU A 115 -19.09 -9.46 -12.71
N SER A 116 -19.21 -8.16 -12.94
CA SER A 116 -20.49 -7.53 -13.28
C SER A 116 -20.97 -7.84 -14.71
N ILE A 117 -20.04 -8.18 -15.61
CA ILE A 117 -20.33 -8.56 -17.00
C ILE A 117 -20.46 -10.09 -17.17
N LYS A 118 -19.98 -10.88 -16.21
CA LYS A 118 -19.96 -12.34 -16.30
C LYS A 118 -21.37 -12.89 -16.53
N VAL A 119 -21.60 -13.43 -17.73
CA VAL A 119 -22.86 -14.08 -18.11
C VAL A 119 -23.07 -15.29 -17.19
N ARG A 120 -24.11 -15.24 -16.34
CA ARG A 120 -24.60 -16.43 -15.65
C ARG A 120 -25.30 -17.30 -16.70
N HIS A 121 -24.65 -18.38 -17.12
CA HIS A 121 -25.29 -19.39 -17.98
C HIS A 121 -26.43 -20.05 -17.19
N PHE A 122 -27.65 -19.53 -17.33
CA PHE A 122 -28.86 -20.00 -16.65
C PHE A 122 -29.65 -21.05 -17.46
N PHE A 123 -28.98 -21.80 -18.33
CA PHE A 123 -29.61 -22.80 -19.18
C PHE A 123 -28.72 -24.03 -19.30
N TYR A 124 -28.84 -25.02 -18.40
CA TYR A 124 -28.54 -26.46 -18.63
C TYR A 124 -29.06 -27.33 -17.46
N LEU A 125 -30.24 -27.05 -16.91
CA LEU A 125 -30.88 -27.94 -15.91
C LEU A 125 -32.39 -28.12 -16.11
N PHE A 126 -32.85 -27.91 -17.33
CA PHE A 126 -34.17 -28.31 -17.81
C PHE A 126 -34.03 -28.95 -19.20
N PHE A 127 -33.36 -30.09 -19.29
CA PHE A 127 -33.56 -31.10 -20.33
C PHE A 127 -33.06 -32.44 -19.80
#